data_AF-A0A9D6UEB0-F1
#
_entry.id   AF-A0A9D6UEB0-F1
#
_cell.length_a   1.000
_cell.length_b   1.000
_cell.length_c   1.000
_cell.angle_alpha   90.00
_cell.angle_beta   90.00
_cell.angle_gamma   90.00
#
_symmetry.space_group_name_H-M   'P 1'
#
loop_
_entity.id
_entity.type
_entity.pdbx_description
1 polymer ?
#
loop_
_entity_poly.entity_id
_entity_poly.type
_entity_poly.pdbx_seq_one_letter_code
_entity_poly.pdbx_strand_id
1 'polypeptide(L)'
;MSERSAAAPGASGKDNQHLAPKSDIEISQAAKMRPIIDVARDKLGIPAEHVQPYGHYKGKISLDYISSLDSQADGKLILVTAITPTPAGEGKTTTTVGLTDGLNHIGKKALCCLREPSLGPCFGVKGGAAGGGYAQVVPMEDINLHFTGDFHAIGAANNLLAALIDNHIYWGGEPKIDSRRVAWRRVVDMNDRALRSIVSSLGGVSNGFAREDGFDIT
;
A
#
# COMPACT_ATOMS: atom_id res chain seq x y z
N MET A 1 -60.15 27.82 11.39
CA MET A 1 -59.21 27.73 10.25
C MET A 1 -57.80 27.81 10.84
N SER A 2 -57.10 26.77 11.29
CA SER A 2 -56.79 25.44 10.75
C SER A 2 -56.17 25.45 9.37
N GLU A 3 -54.90 25.86 9.28
CA GLU A 3 -54.00 25.40 8.22
C GLU A 3 -52.86 24.62 8.86
N ARG A 4 -52.93 23.29 8.67
CA ARG A 4 -51.83 22.36 8.89
C ARG A 4 -50.89 22.51 7.70
N SER A 5 -49.68 22.99 7.93
CA SER A 5 -48.59 22.78 6.96
C SER A 5 -48.19 21.30 7.00
N ALA A 6 -48.33 20.64 5.87
CA ALA A 6 -48.04 19.22 5.71
C ALA A 6 -46.53 18.96 5.85
N ALA A 7 -46.15 18.18 6.85
CA ALA A 7 -44.82 17.58 6.92
C ALA A 7 -44.66 16.60 5.76
N ALA A 8 -43.58 16.75 5.00
CA ALA A 8 -43.19 15.80 3.97
C ALA A 8 -42.90 14.41 4.59
N PRO A 9 -43.33 13.31 3.94
CA PRO A 9 -43.26 11.98 4.53
C PRO A 9 -41.83 11.44 4.52
N GLY A 10 -41.32 11.15 5.73
CA GLY A 10 -40.44 10.02 6.05
C GLY A 10 -39.21 9.81 5.17
N ALA A 11 -38.17 10.62 5.35
CA ALA A 11 -36.81 10.11 5.18
C ALA A 11 -36.55 9.17 6.37
N SER A 12 -36.59 7.86 6.12
CA SER A 12 -36.26 6.83 7.10
C SER A 12 -34.87 7.09 7.68
N GLY A 13 -34.81 7.54 8.94
CA GLY A 13 -33.59 7.89 9.66
C GLY A 13 -32.74 6.68 10.03
N LYS A 14 -32.00 6.12 9.06
CA LYS A 14 -30.92 5.15 9.35
C LYS A 14 -29.57 5.44 8.68
N ASP A 15 -29.48 6.35 7.71
CA ASP A 15 -28.22 6.64 7.00
C ASP A 15 -27.93 8.15 6.90
N ASN A 16 -27.87 8.86 8.04
CA ASN A 16 -27.43 10.26 8.03
C ASN A 16 -26.01 10.37 8.61
N GLN A 17 -24.99 10.28 7.74
CA GLN A 17 -23.57 10.38 8.11
C GLN A 17 -23.22 11.69 8.83
N HIS A 18 -24.03 12.74 8.68
CA HIS A 18 -23.83 14.01 9.36
C HIS A 18 -24.22 13.98 10.84
N LEU A 19 -25.02 13.01 11.28
CA LEU A 19 -25.50 12.89 12.66
C LEU A 19 -24.81 11.75 13.43
N ALA A 20 -24.35 10.70 12.73
CA ALA A 20 -23.61 9.59 13.32
C ALA A 20 -22.64 8.99 12.27
N PRO A 21 -21.45 9.59 12.07
CA PRO A 21 -20.50 9.10 11.08
C PRO A 21 -19.96 7.74 11.50
N LYS A 22 -20.03 6.77 10.58
CA LYS A 22 -19.31 5.49 10.72
C LYS A 22 -17.81 5.76 10.60
N SER A 23 -17.03 5.02 11.37
CA SER A 23 -15.58 5.00 11.20
C SER A 23 -15.18 4.39 9.85
N ASP A 24 -13.98 4.72 9.38
CA ASP A 24 -13.46 4.20 8.11
C ASP A 24 -13.44 2.66 8.06
N ILE A 25 -13.10 2.03 9.18
CA ILE A 25 -13.05 0.57 9.28
C ILE A 25 -14.45 -0.06 9.22
N GLU A 26 -15.46 0.55 9.86
CA GLU A 26 -16.84 0.06 9.79
C GLU A 26 -17.40 0.15 8.37
N ILE A 27 -17.05 1.21 7.64
CA ILE A 27 -17.41 1.36 6.22
C ILE A 27 -16.74 0.25 5.40
N SER A 28 -15.43 0.03 5.59
CA SER A 28 -14.69 -1.03 4.91
C SER A 28 -15.25 -2.43 5.20
N GLN A 29 -15.58 -2.73 6.45
CA GLN A 29 -16.11 -4.04 6.86
C GLN A 29 -17.53 -4.30 6.33
N ALA A 30 -18.33 -3.25 6.17
CA ALA A 30 -19.67 -3.36 5.60
C ALA A 30 -19.69 -3.44 4.06
N ALA A 31 -18.54 -3.25 3.39
CA ALA A 31 -18.45 -3.24 1.94
C ALA A 31 -18.76 -4.62 1.34
N LYS A 32 -19.67 -4.64 0.35
CA LYS A 32 -19.96 -5.84 -0.43
C LYS A 32 -18.90 -6.03 -1.51
N MET A 33 -17.79 -6.65 -1.15
CA MET A 33 -16.69 -6.91 -2.06
C MET A 33 -17.10 -7.92 -3.15
N ARG A 34 -16.56 -7.71 -4.34
CA ARG A 34 -16.69 -8.64 -5.48
C ARG A 34 -15.41 -9.47 -5.59
N PRO A 35 -15.47 -10.75 -5.96
CA PRO A 35 -14.28 -11.55 -6.22
C PRO A 35 -13.35 -10.84 -7.22
N ILE A 36 -12.04 -10.85 -6.95
CA ILE A 36 -11.07 -10.08 -7.74
C ILE A 36 -11.05 -10.51 -9.21
N ILE A 37 -11.27 -11.80 -9.47
CA ILE A 37 -11.35 -12.37 -10.82
C ILE A 37 -12.52 -11.76 -11.60
N ASP A 38 -13.68 -11.56 -10.94
CA ASP A 38 -14.85 -10.95 -11.57
C ASP A 38 -14.63 -9.46 -11.82
N VAL A 39 -13.95 -8.76 -10.91
CA VAL A 39 -13.59 -7.35 -11.11
C VAL A 39 -12.65 -7.22 -12.32
N ALA A 40 -11.59 -8.04 -12.38
CA ALA A 40 -10.60 -8.04 -13.45
C ALA A 40 -11.25 -8.33 -14.82
N ARG A 41 -12.10 -9.36 -14.89
CA ARG A 41 -12.85 -9.71 -16.12
C ARG A 41 -13.82 -8.61 -16.54
N ASP A 42 -14.73 -8.22 -15.66
CA ASP A 42 -15.88 -7.38 -16.05
C ASP A 42 -15.51 -5.91 -16.24
N LYS A 43 -14.47 -5.41 -15.54
CA LYS A 43 -14.05 -4.00 -15.62
C LYS A 43 -12.87 -3.78 -16.56
N LEU A 44 -11.93 -4.71 -16.58
CA LEU A 44 -10.65 -4.55 -17.28
C LEU A 44 -10.48 -5.52 -18.45
N GLY A 45 -11.36 -6.51 -18.60
CA GLY A 45 -11.24 -7.51 -19.66
C GLY A 45 -10.07 -8.46 -19.48
N ILE A 46 -9.53 -8.58 -18.26
CA ILE A 46 -8.37 -9.43 -17.97
C ILE A 46 -8.87 -10.88 -17.77
N PRO A 47 -8.38 -11.85 -18.56
CA PRO A 47 -8.71 -13.26 -18.39
C PRO A 47 -8.25 -13.81 -17.04
N ALA A 48 -8.97 -14.83 -16.53
CA ALA A 48 -8.73 -15.36 -15.19
C ALA A 48 -7.36 -16.03 -15.03
N GLU A 49 -6.84 -16.63 -16.10
CA GLU A 49 -5.51 -17.25 -16.17
C GLU A 49 -4.36 -16.25 -15.94
N HIS A 50 -4.61 -14.95 -16.15
CA HIS A 50 -3.63 -13.89 -15.94
C HIS A 50 -3.75 -13.22 -14.57
N VAL A 51 -4.68 -13.67 -13.73
CA VAL A 51 -4.87 -13.20 -12.37
C VAL A 51 -4.41 -14.28 -11.40
N GLN A 52 -3.35 -14.02 -10.64
CA GLN A 52 -2.89 -14.87 -9.56
C GLN A 52 -3.56 -14.44 -8.25
N PRO A 53 -4.55 -15.18 -7.71
CA PRO A 53 -5.32 -14.73 -6.56
C PRO A 53 -4.56 -14.88 -5.24
N TYR A 54 -4.74 -13.93 -4.34
CA TYR A 54 -4.27 -13.92 -2.95
C TYR A 54 -5.48 -13.90 -2.02
N GLY A 55 -6.14 -15.06 -1.92
CA GLY A 55 -7.51 -15.13 -1.40
C GLY A 55 -8.53 -14.68 -2.46
N HIS A 56 -9.71 -14.24 -2.02
CA HIS A 56 -10.84 -13.99 -2.93
C HIS A 56 -10.88 -12.58 -3.52
N TYR A 57 -10.28 -11.59 -2.85
CA TYR A 57 -10.52 -10.16 -3.11
C TYR A 57 -9.27 -9.37 -3.54
N LYS A 58 -8.13 -10.03 -3.70
CA LYS A 58 -6.88 -9.42 -4.14
C LYS A 58 -6.08 -10.41 -4.98
N GLY A 59 -5.21 -9.92 -5.85
CA GLY A 59 -4.42 -10.77 -6.74
C GLY A 59 -3.38 -9.97 -7.50
N LYS A 60 -2.41 -10.68 -8.08
CA LYS A 60 -1.40 -10.11 -8.98
C LYS A 60 -1.78 -10.37 -10.43
N ILE A 61 -1.38 -9.45 -11.31
CA ILE A 61 -1.54 -9.60 -12.75
C ILE A 61 -0.22 -10.13 -13.32
N SER A 62 -0.28 -11.16 -14.16
CA SER A 62 0.92 -11.76 -14.77
C SER A 62 1.66 -10.75 -15.65
N LEU A 63 2.99 -10.74 -15.59
CA LEU A 63 3.83 -9.89 -16.44
C LEU A 63 3.64 -10.21 -17.93
N ASP A 64 3.44 -11.49 -18.29
CA ASP A 64 3.19 -11.89 -19.68
C ASP A 64 1.96 -11.21 -20.28
N TYR A 65 0.89 -11.08 -19.48
CA TYR A 65 -0.29 -10.32 -19.89
C TYR A 65 0.04 -8.84 -20.07
N ILE A 66 0.78 -8.23 -19.14
CA ILE A 66 1.17 -6.81 -19.24
C ILE A 66 2.00 -6.58 -20.51
N SER A 67 3.00 -7.42 -20.77
CA SER A 67 3.82 -7.34 -21.99
C SER A 67 3.02 -7.57 -23.28
N SER A 68 1.94 -8.36 -23.23
CA SER A 68 1.04 -8.52 -24.39
C SER A 68 0.30 -7.24 -24.78
N LEU A 69 0.27 -6.23 -23.90
CA LEU A 69 -0.40 -4.96 -24.13
C LEU A 69 0.51 -3.88 -24.72
N ASP A 70 1.80 -4.15 -24.98
CA ASP A 70 2.77 -3.14 -25.45
C ASP A 70 2.36 -2.44 -26.77
N SER A 71 1.55 -3.10 -27.60
CA SER A 71 1.02 -2.52 -28.84
C SER A 71 -0.26 -1.70 -28.67
N GLN A 72 -0.85 -1.69 -27.47
CA GLN A 72 -2.09 -0.95 -27.20
C GLN A 72 -1.78 0.52 -26.94
N ALA A 73 -2.68 1.41 -27.35
CA ALA A 73 -2.53 2.82 -27.08
C ALA A 73 -2.77 3.14 -25.60
N ASP A 74 -1.89 3.96 -25.02
CA ASP A 74 -2.04 4.44 -23.64
C ASP A 74 -3.35 5.21 -23.43
N GLY A 75 -3.92 5.04 -22.23
CA GLY A 75 -5.04 5.82 -21.75
C GLY A 75 -4.68 7.27 -21.41
N LYS A 76 -5.60 7.98 -20.75
CA LYS A 76 -5.32 9.31 -20.19
C LYS A 76 -4.76 9.17 -18.78
N LEU A 77 -3.59 9.78 -18.56
CA LEU A 77 -2.97 9.86 -17.24
C LEU A 77 -3.44 11.10 -16.50
N ILE A 78 -4.06 10.92 -15.33
CA ILE A 78 -4.51 12.00 -14.46
C ILE A 78 -3.71 11.93 -13.16
N LEU A 79 -2.88 12.94 -12.90
CA LEU A 79 -2.09 13.04 -11.68
C LEU A 79 -2.86 13.86 -10.62
N VAL A 80 -3.11 13.24 -9.46
CA VAL A 80 -3.69 13.93 -8.31
C VAL A 80 -2.56 14.39 -7.37
N THR A 81 -2.49 15.70 -7.15
CA THR A 81 -1.55 16.33 -6.21
C THR A 81 -2.29 17.12 -5.13
N ALA A 82 -1.57 17.60 -4.12
CA ALA A 82 -2.09 18.43 -3.06
C ALA A 82 -1.12 19.57 -2.75
N ILE A 83 -1.59 20.55 -1.99
CA ILE A 83 -0.76 21.60 -1.39
C ILE A 83 0.21 20.99 -0.36
N THR A 84 1.11 21.82 0.18
CA THR A 84 1.98 21.44 1.29
C THR A 84 1.15 20.86 2.45
N PRO A 85 1.50 19.66 2.96
CA PRO A 85 0.72 19.02 4.02
C PRO A 85 0.59 19.89 5.28
N THR A 86 -0.60 19.86 5.87
CA THR A 86 -0.96 20.56 7.10
C THR A 86 -1.53 19.56 8.12
N PRO A 87 -1.53 19.88 9.43
CA PRO A 87 -2.15 19.03 10.44
C PRO A 87 -3.66 18.78 10.24
N ALA A 88 -4.34 19.60 9.44
CA ALA A 88 -5.77 19.44 9.14
C ALA A 88 -6.04 18.25 8.20
N GLY A 89 -5.05 17.85 7.38
CA GLY A 89 -5.17 16.78 6.40
C GLY A 89 -5.86 17.22 5.10
N GLU A 90 -5.27 16.85 3.97
CA GLU A 90 -5.71 17.33 2.65
C GLU A 90 -6.61 16.33 1.90
N GLY A 91 -6.73 15.09 2.39
CA GLY A 91 -7.60 14.09 1.78
C GLY A 91 -7.18 13.61 0.38
N LYS A 92 -5.91 13.77 -0.01
CA LYS A 92 -5.42 13.45 -1.37
C LYS A 92 -5.82 12.05 -1.87
N THR A 93 -5.65 11.02 -1.04
CA THR A 93 -6.01 9.65 -1.44
C THR A 93 -7.52 9.50 -1.57
N THR A 94 -8.30 10.06 -0.65
CA THR A 94 -9.76 10.11 -0.71
C THR A 94 -10.23 10.75 -2.01
N THR A 95 -9.63 11.87 -2.43
CA THR A 95 -9.93 12.52 -3.71
C THR A 95 -9.55 11.64 -4.90
N THR A 96 -8.45 10.90 -4.83
CA THR A 96 -8.00 10.00 -5.90
C THR A 96 -8.99 8.86 -6.13
N VAL A 97 -9.45 8.22 -5.04
CA VAL A 97 -10.45 7.14 -5.10
C VAL A 97 -11.80 7.71 -5.56
N GLY A 98 -12.26 8.81 -4.94
CA GLY A 98 -13.55 9.43 -5.27
C GLY A 98 -13.62 9.96 -6.71
N LEU A 99 -12.52 10.49 -7.26
CA LEU A 99 -12.42 10.87 -8.67
C LEU A 99 -12.57 9.64 -9.58
N THR A 100 -11.95 8.53 -9.22
CA THR A 100 -12.02 7.28 -9.98
C THR A 100 -13.43 6.71 -9.98
N ASP A 101 -14.10 6.72 -8.82
CA ASP A 101 -15.51 6.33 -8.70
C ASP A 101 -16.41 7.24 -9.53
N GLY A 102 -16.20 8.56 -9.46
CA GLY A 102 -16.94 9.55 -10.25
C GLY A 102 -16.78 9.36 -11.76
N LEU A 103 -15.55 9.09 -12.24
CA LEU A 103 -15.29 8.80 -13.65
C LEU A 103 -16.03 7.53 -14.11
N ASN A 104 -16.03 6.47 -13.30
CA ASN A 104 -16.79 5.27 -13.59
C ASN A 104 -18.30 5.51 -13.56
N HIS A 105 -18.80 6.34 -12.64
CA HIS A 105 -20.21 6.71 -12.56
C HIS A 105 -20.71 7.42 -13.83
N ILE A 106 -19.89 8.28 -14.44
CA ILE A 106 -20.22 8.95 -15.70
C ILE A 106 -19.90 8.12 -16.95
N GLY A 107 -19.60 6.82 -16.79
CA GLY A 107 -19.41 5.88 -17.89
C GLY A 107 -18.00 5.86 -18.51
N LYS A 108 -16.98 6.44 -17.85
CA LYS A 108 -15.58 6.31 -18.28
C LYS A 108 -14.95 5.08 -17.60
N LYS A 109 -14.19 4.29 -18.36
CA LYS A 109 -13.37 3.21 -17.79
C LYS A 109 -12.15 3.82 -17.10
N ALA A 110 -12.14 3.86 -15.77
CA ALA A 110 -11.05 4.44 -14.99
C ALA A 110 -10.60 3.47 -13.89
N LEU A 111 -9.30 3.49 -13.59
CA LEU A 111 -8.67 2.77 -12.49
C LEU A 111 -7.77 3.73 -11.71
N CYS A 112 -7.60 3.49 -10.42
CA CYS A 112 -6.65 4.24 -9.60
C CYS A 112 -5.41 3.40 -9.33
N CYS A 113 -4.25 4.06 -9.30
CA CYS A 113 -2.99 3.46 -8.87
C CYS A 113 -2.56 4.16 -7.57
N LEU A 114 -2.38 3.38 -6.51
CA LEU A 114 -1.98 3.87 -5.19
C LEU A 114 -0.69 3.17 -4.74
N ARG A 115 -0.06 3.73 -3.71
CA ARG A 115 1.11 3.10 -3.06
C ARG A 115 0.62 2.20 -1.93
N GLU A 116 1.26 1.04 -1.80
CA GLU A 116 1.13 0.20 -0.60
C GLU A 116 1.68 0.96 0.62
N PRO A 117 0.96 1.01 1.75
CA PRO A 117 1.50 1.55 2.98
C PRO A 117 2.51 0.60 3.62
N SER A 118 3.52 1.16 4.28
CA SER A 118 4.42 0.41 5.15
C SER A 118 3.66 -0.08 6.39
N LEU A 119 4.01 -1.29 6.85
CA LEU A 119 3.40 -1.99 7.97
C LEU A 119 3.77 -1.33 9.31
N GLY A 120 5.02 -0.89 9.48
CA GLY A 120 5.51 -0.31 10.74
C GLY A 120 4.63 0.82 11.29
N PRO A 121 4.28 1.86 10.50
CA PRO A 121 3.39 2.95 10.88
C PRO A 121 2.00 2.54 11.38
N CYS A 122 1.46 1.41 10.93
CA CYS A 122 0.16 0.91 11.36
C CYS A 122 0.12 0.55 12.85
N PHE A 123 1.27 0.16 13.43
CA PHE A 123 1.43 -0.11 14.87
C PHE A 123 1.96 1.09 15.66
N GLY A 124 2.07 2.26 15.01
CA GLY A 124 2.45 3.52 15.62
C GLY A 124 1.27 4.49 15.69
N VAL A 125 1.28 5.47 14.78
CA VAL A 125 0.38 6.64 14.84
C VAL A 125 -0.54 6.74 13.62
N LYS A 126 -0.36 5.90 12.58
CA LYS A 126 -1.01 6.10 11.27
C LYS A 126 -1.54 4.78 10.70
N GLY A 127 -2.86 4.58 10.79
CA GLY A 127 -3.53 3.31 10.45
C GLY A 127 -4.39 3.28 9.18
N GLY A 128 -4.35 4.30 8.31
CA GLY A 128 -5.21 4.33 7.12
C GLY A 128 -4.58 5.05 5.94
N ALA A 129 -4.18 4.31 4.90
CA ALA A 129 -3.55 4.87 3.71
C ALA A 129 -4.37 4.74 2.43
N ALA A 130 -5.47 3.96 2.45
CA ALA A 130 -6.24 3.57 1.28
C ALA A 130 -7.50 4.43 1.04
N GLY A 131 -7.46 5.73 1.38
CA GLY A 131 -8.60 6.65 1.26
C GLY A 131 -9.31 6.90 2.59
N GLY A 132 -10.57 7.33 2.55
CA GLY A 132 -11.36 7.64 3.75
C GLY A 132 -12.84 7.86 3.43
N GLY A 133 -13.70 7.68 4.42
CA GLY A 133 -15.15 7.67 4.26
C GLY A 133 -15.61 6.62 3.24
N TYR A 134 -16.45 7.02 2.29
CA TYR A 134 -16.99 6.13 1.25
C TYR A 134 -16.12 6.03 0.00
N ALA A 135 -14.97 6.72 -0.02
CA ALA A 135 -13.98 6.66 -1.09
C ALA A 135 -12.72 5.97 -0.55
N GLN A 136 -12.78 4.64 -0.52
CA GLN A 136 -11.73 3.77 0.01
C GLN A 136 -11.42 2.62 -0.94
N VAL A 137 -10.18 2.13 -0.90
CA VAL A 137 -9.80 0.83 -1.48
C VAL A 137 -9.88 -0.23 -0.38
N VAL A 138 -10.49 -1.37 -0.70
CA VAL A 138 -10.73 -2.50 0.22
C VAL A 138 -10.16 -3.79 -0.38
N PRO A 139 -9.76 -4.78 0.43
CA PRO A 139 -9.85 -4.88 1.90
C PRO A 139 -8.76 -4.07 2.65
N MET A 140 -9.18 -3.13 3.51
CA MET A 140 -8.27 -2.20 4.19
C MET A 140 -7.30 -2.89 5.16
N GLU A 141 -7.75 -3.94 5.85
CA GLU A 141 -6.92 -4.71 6.79
C GLU A 141 -5.74 -5.40 6.10
N ASP A 142 -5.98 -6.02 4.95
CA ASP A 142 -4.93 -6.69 4.18
C ASP A 142 -3.93 -5.66 3.66
N ILE A 143 -4.41 -4.54 3.12
CA ILE A 143 -3.59 -3.47 2.53
C ILE A 143 -2.64 -2.87 3.57
N ASN A 144 -3.08 -2.72 4.82
CA ASN A 144 -2.28 -2.14 5.89
C ASN A 144 -1.31 -3.13 6.57
N LEU A 145 -1.41 -4.43 6.25
CA LEU A 145 -0.60 -5.48 6.88
C LEU A 145 0.35 -6.11 5.86
N HIS A 146 0.19 -7.39 5.58
CA HIS A 146 1.10 -8.14 4.71
C HIS A 146 0.72 -8.05 3.22
N PHE A 147 -0.47 -7.54 2.93
CA PHE A 147 -1.07 -7.44 1.61
C PHE A 147 -0.79 -8.63 0.70
N THR A 148 0.11 -8.48 -0.28
CA THR A 148 0.54 -9.57 -1.18
C THR A 148 2.01 -9.99 -0.98
N GLY A 149 2.68 -9.45 0.04
CA GLY A 149 4.04 -9.79 0.44
C GLY A 149 5.13 -8.99 -0.27
N ASP A 150 4.79 -7.87 -0.91
CA ASP A 150 5.74 -7.11 -1.74
C ASP A 150 6.85 -6.49 -0.89
N PHE A 151 6.51 -5.89 0.26
CA PHE A 151 7.51 -5.32 1.16
C PHE A 151 8.37 -6.39 1.84
N HIS A 152 7.82 -7.59 2.07
CA HIS A 152 8.62 -8.73 2.54
C HIS A 152 9.66 -9.15 1.49
N ALA A 153 9.27 -9.20 0.21
CA ALA A 153 10.18 -9.53 -0.88
C ALA A 153 11.28 -8.46 -1.07
N ILE A 154 10.92 -7.17 -0.98
CA ILE A 154 11.89 -6.06 -1.03
C ILE A 154 12.87 -6.14 0.13
N GLY A 155 12.37 -6.33 1.35
CA GLY A 155 13.20 -6.46 2.55
C GLY A 155 14.14 -7.66 2.47
N ALA A 156 13.66 -8.81 1.98
CA ALA A 156 14.48 -10.00 1.77
C ALA A 156 15.59 -9.75 0.75
N ALA A 157 15.28 -9.13 -0.40
CA ALA A 157 16.27 -8.79 -1.42
C ALA A 157 17.33 -7.81 -0.90
N ASN A 158 16.91 -6.75 -0.20
CA ASN A 158 17.82 -5.77 0.39
C ASN A 158 18.78 -6.42 1.40
N ASN A 159 18.24 -7.23 2.30
CA ASN A 159 19.01 -7.85 3.37
C ASN A 159 19.88 -9.01 2.85
N LEU A 160 19.50 -9.67 1.76
CA LEU A 160 20.38 -10.60 1.05
C LEU A 160 21.63 -9.89 0.54
N LEU A 161 21.49 -8.72 -0.10
CA LEU A 161 22.65 -7.96 -0.54
C LEU A 161 23.54 -7.53 0.63
N ALA A 162 22.96 -7.07 1.75
CA ALA A 162 23.72 -6.76 2.96
C ALA A 162 24.48 -7.97 3.51
N ALA A 163 23.85 -9.16 3.52
CA ALA A 163 24.50 -10.40 3.94
C ALA A 163 25.64 -10.81 2.99
N LEU A 164 25.46 -10.65 1.67
CA LEU A 164 26.48 -10.94 0.68
C LEU A 164 27.69 -10.00 0.78
N ILE A 165 27.48 -8.72 1.10
CA ILE A 165 28.56 -7.76 1.34
C ILE A 165 29.42 -8.21 2.53
N ASP A 166 28.79 -8.50 3.67
CA ASP A 166 29.52 -8.94 4.86
C ASP A 166 30.23 -10.29 4.65
N ASN A 167 29.59 -11.21 3.92
CA ASN A 167 30.21 -12.49 3.54
C ASN A 167 31.40 -12.29 2.59
N HIS A 168 31.33 -11.38 1.62
CA HIS A 168 32.43 -11.04 0.72
C HIS A 168 33.63 -10.48 1.49
N ILE A 169 33.39 -9.62 2.47
CA ILE A 169 34.44 -9.10 3.37
C ILE A 169 35.03 -10.25 4.20
N TYR A 170 34.19 -11.12 4.77
CA TYR A 170 34.62 -12.23 5.62
C TYR A 170 35.59 -13.18 4.92
N TRP A 171 35.26 -13.62 3.71
CA TRP A 171 36.11 -14.53 2.91
C TRP A 171 37.26 -13.82 2.19
N GLY A 172 37.42 -12.51 2.39
CA GLY A 172 38.47 -11.73 1.76
C GLY A 172 38.34 -11.67 0.24
N GLY A 173 37.12 -11.59 -0.29
CA GLY A 173 36.86 -11.49 -1.72
C GLY A 173 37.47 -10.25 -2.38
N GLU A 174 37.63 -10.31 -3.70
CA GLU A 174 38.11 -9.18 -4.53
C GLU A 174 36.97 -8.59 -5.37
N PRO A 175 36.88 -7.26 -5.53
CA PRO A 175 37.76 -6.25 -4.95
C PRO A 175 37.59 -6.13 -3.43
N LYS A 176 38.66 -5.77 -2.72
CA LYS A 176 38.58 -5.47 -1.28
C LYS A 176 37.60 -4.32 -1.00
N ILE A 177 36.72 -4.53 -0.03
CA ILE A 177 35.76 -3.53 0.44
C ILE A 177 36.25 -2.94 1.76
N ASP A 178 36.37 -1.60 1.83
CA ASP A 178 36.58 -0.90 3.10
C ASP A 178 35.27 -0.89 3.90
N SER A 179 35.23 -1.67 4.99
CA SER A 179 34.04 -1.86 5.82
C SER A 179 33.48 -0.55 6.41
N ARG A 180 34.32 0.49 6.53
CA ARG A 180 33.93 1.82 7.04
C ARG A 180 33.20 2.66 5.99
N ARG A 181 33.22 2.24 4.73
CA ARG A 181 32.65 2.97 3.58
C ARG A 181 31.48 2.25 2.94
N VAL A 182 31.00 1.18 3.57
CA VAL A 182 29.79 0.48 3.12
C VAL A 182 28.59 1.39 3.34
N ALA A 183 28.05 1.94 2.25
CA ALA A 183 26.86 2.79 2.30
C ALA A 183 25.55 1.96 2.35
N TRP A 184 25.60 0.69 1.97
CA TRP A 184 24.44 -0.19 1.95
C TRP A 184 24.05 -0.62 3.37
N ARG A 185 22.84 -0.23 3.78
CA ARG A 185 22.27 -0.52 5.10
C ARG A 185 21.27 -1.68 5.01
N ARG A 186 20.91 -2.23 6.17
CA ARG A 186 19.84 -3.23 6.28
C ARG A 186 18.47 -2.55 6.34
N VAL A 187 17.40 -3.30 6.18
CA VAL A 187 16.03 -2.76 6.30
C VAL A 187 15.13 -3.67 7.11
N VAL A 188 14.14 -3.05 7.75
CA VAL A 188 13.02 -3.76 8.40
C VAL A 188 11.77 -2.87 8.35
N ASP A 189 10.63 -3.44 7.98
CA ASP A 189 9.36 -2.71 7.95
C ASP A 189 8.71 -2.61 9.34
N MET A 190 9.45 -2.01 10.28
CA MET A 190 9.05 -1.79 11.65
C MET A 190 9.55 -0.42 12.11
N ASN A 191 8.78 0.25 12.97
CA ASN A 191 9.18 1.51 13.58
C ASN A 191 10.17 1.28 14.74
N ASP A 192 11.36 0.76 14.43
CA ASP A 192 12.39 0.44 15.43
C ASP A 192 13.53 1.48 15.42
N ARG A 193 13.49 2.39 16.40
CA ARG A 193 14.54 3.42 16.55
C ARG A 193 15.87 2.87 17.07
N ALA A 194 15.88 1.69 17.72
CA ALA A 194 17.08 1.12 18.31
C ALA A 194 18.08 0.65 17.24
N LEU A 195 17.58 0.37 16.03
CA LEU A 195 18.39 -0.14 14.91
C LEU A 195 19.00 0.95 14.02
N ARG A 196 18.78 2.24 14.31
CA ARG A 196 19.29 3.35 13.47
C ARG A 196 20.81 3.34 13.33
N SER A 197 21.52 3.00 14.41
CA SER A 197 22.97 2.94 14.49
C SER A 197 23.37 1.75 15.35
N ILE A 198 24.07 0.79 14.77
CA ILE A 198 24.52 -0.42 15.44
C ILE A 198 25.99 -0.70 15.10
N VAL A 199 26.60 -1.60 15.87
CA VAL A 199 27.83 -2.28 15.47
C VAL A 199 27.49 -3.74 15.20
N SER A 200 27.81 -4.22 14.01
CA SER A 200 27.52 -5.59 13.56
C SER A 200 28.76 -6.48 13.63
N SER A 201 28.57 -7.80 13.44
CA SER A 201 29.67 -8.78 13.30
C SER A 201 30.63 -8.88 14.49
N LEU A 202 30.06 -8.84 15.71
CA LEU A 202 30.79 -9.03 16.97
C LEU A 202 30.86 -10.51 17.37
N GLY A 203 31.73 -10.83 18.34
CA GLY A 203 31.79 -12.18 18.96
C GLY A 203 32.93 -13.07 18.47
N GLY A 204 33.99 -12.50 17.90
CA GLY A 204 35.23 -13.21 17.56
C GLY A 204 35.33 -13.60 16.09
N VAL A 205 36.41 -14.33 15.75
CA VAL A 205 36.85 -14.56 14.36
C VAL A 205 35.79 -15.26 13.50
N SER A 206 34.97 -16.14 14.07
CA SER A 206 33.93 -16.86 13.32
C SER A 206 32.75 -15.99 12.87
N ASN A 207 32.59 -14.79 13.44
CA ASN A 207 31.37 -13.99 13.31
C ASN A 207 31.52 -12.78 12.38
N GLY A 208 32.67 -12.63 11.71
CA GLY A 208 32.94 -11.53 10.79
C GLY A 208 33.88 -10.47 11.35
N PHE A 209 33.92 -9.32 10.66
CA PHE A 209 34.70 -8.17 11.06
C PHE A 209 33.77 -7.05 11.51
N ALA A 210 33.99 -6.53 12.72
CA ALA A 210 33.15 -5.51 13.30
C ALA A 210 33.10 -4.25 12.42
N ARG A 211 31.89 -3.71 12.21
CA ARG A 211 31.67 -2.43 11.51
C ARG A 211 30.42 -1.72 12.02
N GLU A 212 30.42 -0.39 11.88
CA GLU A 212 29.22 0.42 12.03
C GLU A 212 28.21 0.09 10.92
N ASP A 213 26.94 0.04 11.28
CA ASP A 213 25.83 -0.27 10.38
C ASP A 213 24.53 0.37 10.89
N GLY A 214 23.43 0.11 10.19
CA GLY A 214 22.10 0.39 10.72
C GLY A 214 20.99 -0.13 9.82
N PHE A 215 19.76 0.10 10.27
CA PHE A 215 18.55 -0.25 9.56
C PHE A 215 17.76 0.99 9.18
N ASP A 216 17.19 0.94 7.98
CA ASP A 216 16.16 1.87 7.53
C ASP A 216 14.81 1.15 7.42
N ILE A 217 13.72 1.91 7.29
CA ILE A 217 12.41 1.31 6.99
C ILE A 217 12.42 0.79 5.55
N THR A 218 11.80 -0.37 5.30
CA THR A 218 11.67 -0.92 3.93
C THR A 218 10.80 -0.01 3.08
#